data_AF-A0A497NLZ0-F1
#
_entry.id   AF-A0A497NLZ0-F1
#
_cell.length_a   1.000
_cell.length_b   1.000
_cell.length_c   1.000
_cell.angle_alpha   90.00
_cell.angle_beta   90.00
_cell.angle_gamma   90.00
#
_symmetry.space_group_name_H-M   'P 1'
#
loop_
_entity.id
_entity.type
_entity.pdbx_description
1 polymer ?
#
loop_
_entity_poly.entity_id
_entity_poly.type
_entity_poly.pdbx_seq_one_letter_code
_entity_poly.pdbx_strand_id
1 'polypeptide(L)'
;MNILNTSNLISHGNTSGRKTVLELLEAGLKATDPYENTKKMIRIHDGQLIVGHKDFSRPLGREPLVFDLSKVGNIYVVGGGKAAHRQAKAMEDVLGSLITEGHINAKKGEPKWCKRIEVTFAGHPMPDEDSVAGAKRILEIEKKAKKGDIVFLSESGGGTALMTLPGPGITLKDIQEVNRILYFEHGSSMPDINAVRNQLILLRGRHGRHVGDATLIAVHTAEAPLGPSVRQRRSPNGTTAYPYAIEVLKRYRVWDEVPQSVRTYLLKADPKYDSIQAGELDGKPQYHFRVMGPEYMLDAAARKAESLGITPHILVASLNDMETLDAAEVLAYMAREIEFYGRPFKPPCVLLCGGELLVTVGKATGVGGRNQEFVLSMAPLIEGNENIVVASIDSDGTDGPSDAAGGIVDGYTMERIKGTGIDVYEEIRNHNSFHALKALGDNFITGARGTNVRDLRVIYIEKK
;
A
#
# COMPACT_ATOMS: atom_id res chain seq x y z
N MET A 1 -4.32 -13.94 -7.48
CA MET A 1 -2.95 -13.41 -7.56
C MET A 1 -1.97 -14.54 -7.30
N ASN A 2 -1.05 -14.79 -8.23
CA ASN A 2 -0.12 -15.92 -8.16
C ASN A 2 1.33 -15.43 -8.35
N ILE A 3 2.29 -16.22 -7.88
CA ILE A 3 3.70 -16.08 -8.23
C ILE A 3 3.92 -16.88 -9.53
N LEU A 4 4.44 -16.24 -10.56
CA LEU A 4 4.42 -16.78 -11.93
C LEU A 4 5.54 -17.79 -12.19
N ASN A 5 6.62 -17.73 -11.42
CA ASN A 5 7.80 -18.58 -11.56
C ASN A 5 7.92 -19.65 -10.45
N THR A 6 6.81 -20.07 -9.85
CA THR A 6 6.75 -21.08 -8.78
C THR A 6 7.52 -22.36 -9.10
N SER A 7 7.39 -22.90 -10.32
CA SER A 7 8.11 -24.11 -10.73
C SER A 7 9.64 -23.96 -10.67
N ASN A 8 10.16 -22.77 -10.95
CA ASN A 8 11.58 -22.49 -10.80
C ASN A 8 11.98 -22.40 -9.32
N LEU A 9 11.18 -21.69 -8.52
CA LEU A 9 11.47 -21.43 -7.11
C LEU A 9 11.50 -22.70 -6.25
N ILE A 10 10.78 -23.75 -6.66
CA ILE A 10 10.72 -25.05 -5.96
C ILE A 10 11.61 -26.13 -6.60
N SER A 11 12.45 -25.79 -7.58
CA SER A 11 13.33 -26.77 -8.25
C SER A 11 14.67 -27.01 -7.53
N HIS A 12 14.95 -26.24 -6.49
CA HIS A 12 16.24 -26.20 -5.79
C HIS A 12 16.09 -25.79 -4.32
N GLY A 13 17.16 -25.96 -3.54
CA GLY A 13 17.18 -25.63 -2.11
C GLY A 13 16.26 -26.54 -1.29
N ASN A 14 15.71 -26.03 -0.19
CA ASN A 14 14.69 -26.71 0.60
C ASN A 14 13.34 -26.67 -0.15
N THR A 15 13.16 -27.59 -1.10
CA THR A 15 11.98 -27.63 -1.98
C THR A 15 10.65 -27.75 -1.23
N SER A 16 10.61 -28.52 -0.13
CA SER A 16 9.41 -28.71 0.69
C SER A 16 9.04 -27.42 1.44
N GLY A 17 10.00 -26.82 2.14
CA GLY A 17 9.80 -25.56 2.85
C GLY A 17 9.48 -24.40 1.92
N ARG A 18 10.15 -24.31 0.77
CA ARG A 18 9.85 -23.32 -0.28
C ARG A 18 8.42 -23.45 -0.78
N LYS A 19 7.94 -24.68 -1.06
CA LYS A 19 6.55 -24.91 -1.46
C LYS A 19 5.57 -24.41 -0.38
N THR A 20 5.81 -24.75 0.88
CA THR A 20 5.02 -24.27 2.02
C THR A 20 4.96 -22.75 2.05
N VAL A 21 6.12 -22.09 2.04
CA VAL A 21 6.22 -20.61 2.08
C VAL A 21 5.47 -19.97 0.91
N LEU A 22 5.59 -20.49 -0.31
CA LEU A 22 4.87 -19.97 -1.47
C LEU A 22 3.35 -20.12 -1.33
N GLU A 23 2.86 -21.23 -0.77
CA GLU A 23 1.43 -21.40 -0.47
C GLU A 23 0.91 -20.37 0.55
N LEU A 24 1.71 -20.04 1.57
CA LEU A 24 1.37 -19.00 2.55
C LEU A 24 1.34 -17.61 1.93
N LEU A 25 2.35 -17.26 1.12
CA LEU A 25 2.41 -15.99 0.41
C LEU A 25 1.23 -15.82 -0.53
N GLU A 26 0.92 -16.82 -1.35
CA GLU A 26 -0.22 -16.74 -2.27
C GLU A 26 -1.55 -16.60 -1.54
N ALA A 27 -1.74 -17.29 -0.41
CA ALA A 27 -2.95 -17.14 0.41
C ALA A 27 -3.10 -15.70 0.93
N GLY A 28 -2.02 -15.12 1.44
CA GLY A 28 -1.99 -13.72 1.88
C GLY A 28 -2.32 -12.75 0.75
N LEU A 29 -1.64 -12.88 -0.39
CA LEU A 29 -1.80 -12.00 -1.55
C LEU A 29 -3.20 -12.08 -2.17
N LYS A 30 -3.79 -13.29 -2.24
CA LYS A 30 -5.16 -13.48 -2.74
C LYS A 30 -6.21 -12.82 -1.84
N ALA A 31 -5.97 -12.76 -0.52
CA ALA A 31 -6.91 -12.13 0.42
C ALA A 31 -6.97 -10.60 0.28
N THR A 32 -5.97 -10.00 -0.35
CA THR A 32 -5.87 -8.55 -0.55
C THR A 32 -6.09 -8.18 -2.02
N ASP A 33 -7.08 -8.82 -2.65
CA ASP A 33 -7.54 -8.48 -3.98
C ASP A 33 -8.58 -7.34 -3.93
N PRO A 34 -8.23 -6.13 -4.39
CA PRO A 34 -9.12 -4.97 -4.32
C PRO A 34 -10.38 -5.13 -5.16
N TYR A 35 -10.32 -5.89 -6.27
CA TYR A 35 -11.50 -6.15 -7.09
C TYR A 35 -12.45 -7.10 -6.38
N GLU A 36 -11.97 -8.26 -5.93
CA GLU A 36 -12.82 -9.27 -5.28
C GLU A 36 -13.42 -8.74 -3.97
N ASN A 37 -12.62 -8.02 -3.18
CA ASN A 37 -13.09 -7.47 -1.91
C ASN A 37 -14.13 -6.36 -2.13
N THR A 38 -13.94 -5.51 -3.14
CA THR A 38 -14.94 -4.47 -3.48
C THR A 38 -16.23 -5.08 -4.01
N LYS A 39 -16.13 -6.14 -4.83
CA LYS A 39 -17.29 -6.87 -5.37
C LYS A 39 -18.11 -7.59 -4.30
N LYS A 40 -17.44 -8.08 -3.24
CA LYS A 40 -18.12 -8.60 -2.04
C LYS A 40 -18.77 -7.50 -1.22
N MET A 41 -18.13 -6.34 -1.13
CA MET A 41 -18.60 -5.17 -0.36
C MET A 41 -19.85 -4.54 -0.99
N ILE A 42 -19.89 -4.40 -2.30
CA ILE A 42 -20.95 -3.70 -3.04
C ILE A 42 -21.70 -4.73 -3.88
N ARG A 43 -23.01 -4.87 -3.66
CA ARG A 43 -23.86 -5.85 -4.33
C ARG A 43 -25.20 -5.24 -4.71
N ILE A 44 -25.85 -5.79 -5.74
CA ILE A 44 -27.24 -5.49 -6.06
C ILE A 44 -28.06 -6.76 -5.88
N HIS A 45 -29.17 -6.66 -5.17
CA HIS A 45 -30.11 -7.75 -4.96
C HIS A 45 -31.53 -7.18 -4.91
N ASP A 46 -32.45 -7.74 -5.68
CA ASP A 46 -33.88 -7.37 -5.72
C ASP A 46 -34.15 -5.86 -5.82
N GLY A 47 -33.43 -5.18 -6.73
CA GLY A 47 -33.56 -3.74 -6.94
C GLY A 47 -32.97 -2.86 -5.83
N GLN A 48 -32.22 -3.47 -4.89
CA GLN A 48 -31.52 -2.76 -3.82
C GLN A 48 -30.01 -2.79 -4.03
N LEU A 49 -29.37 -1.66 -3.80
CA LEU A 49 -27.92 -1.53 -3.69
C LEU A 49 -27.51 -1.72 -2.23
N ILE A 50 -26.69 -2.73 -1.98
CA ILE A 50 -26.20 -3.10 -0.65
C ILE A 50 -24.70 -2.79 -0.58
N VAL A 51 -24.31 -1.99 0.42
CA VAL A 51 -22.90 -1.66 0.70
C VAL A 51 -22.55 -2.07 2.13
N GLY A 52 -21.79 -3.15 2.25
CA GLY A 52 -21.41 -3.73 3.53
C GLY A 52 -21.19 -5.24 3.42
N HIS A 53 -20.20 -5.76 4.14
CA HIS A 53 -19.93 -7.20 4.25
C HIS A 53 -19.26 -7.53 5.58
N LYS A 54 -19.59 -8.69 6.17
CA LYS A 54 -19.04 -9.15 7.46
C LYS A 54 -17.52 -9.28 7.47
N ASP A 55 -16.93 -9.64 6.33
CA ASP A 55 -15.48 -9.78 6.19
C ASP A 55 -14.76 -8.42 6.32
N PHE A 56 -15.45 -7.30 6.08
CA PHE A 56 -14.87 -5.96 5.98
C PHE A 56 -15.44 -4.96 6.99
N SER A 57 -16.31 -5.42 7.89
CA SER A 57 -16.80 -4.62 9.02
C SER A 57 -15.70 -4.53 10.07
N ARG A 58 -14.74 -3.61 9.90
CA ARG A 58 -13.80 -3.24 10.97
C ARG A 58 -13.88 -1.72 11.23
N PRO A 59 -14.23 -1.28 12.46
CA PRO A 59 -14.60 -2.11 13.60
C PRO A 59 -15.89 -2.93 13.33
N LEU A 60 -15.94 -4.13 13.93
CA LEU A 60 -17.03 -5.11 13.77
C LEU A 60 -18.40 -4.49 14.08
N GLY A 61 -19.43 -4.94 13.37
CA GLY A 61 -20.83 -4.66 13.72
C GLY A 61 -21.51 -3.49 13.01
N ARG A 62 -20.91 -2.91 11.96
CA ARG A 62 -21.64 -1.95 11.11
C ARG A 62 -22.60 -2.69 10.19
N GLU A 63 -23.90 -2.40 10.32
CA GLU A 63 -24.92 -2.90 9.40
C GLU A 63 -24.67 -2.40 7.96
N PRO A 64 -24.93 -3.23 6.94
CA PRO A 64 -24.87 -2.80 5.56
C PRO A 64 -25.80 -1.62 5.29
N LEU A 65 -25.33 -0.70 4.45
CA LEU A 65 -26.19 0.32 3.87
C LEU A 65 -27.05 -0.34 2.78
N VAL A 66 -28.33 -0.01 2.75
CA VAL A 66 -29.27 -0.52 1.75
C VAL A 66 -29.99 0.66 1.12
N PHE A 67 -29.88 0.77 -0.21
CA PHE A 67 -30.53 1.80 -1.00
C PHE A 67 -31.51 1.17 -1.98
N ASP A 68 -32.75 1.63 -1.98
CA ASP A 68 -33.73 1.33 -3.00
C ASP A 68 -33.34 2.05 -4.30
N LEU A 69 -32.92 1.30 -5.33
CA LEU A 69 -32.39 1.87 -6.57
C LEU A 69 -33.43 2.74 -7.29
N SER A 70 -34.73 2.54 -7.06
CA SER A 70 -35.78 3.39 -7.65
C SER A 70 -35.79 4.81 -7.07
N LYS A 71 -35.13 5.03 -5.93
CA LYS A 71 -35.04 6.33 -5.23
C LYS A 71 -33.66 6.96 -5.31
N VAL A 72 -32.67 6.22 -5.81
CA VAL A 72 -31.31 6.74 -6.02
C VAL A 72 -31.30 7.61 -7.26
N GLY A 73 -30.69 8.79 -7.15
CA GLY A 73 -30.43 9.67 -8.27
C GLY A 73 -29.26 9.17 -9.13
N ASN A 74 -28.35 10.07 -9.46
CA ASN A 74 -27.15 9.70 -10.21
C ASN A 74 -26.18 8.90 -9.35
N ILE A 75 -25.43 7.99 -9.99
CA ILE A 75 -24.33 7.27 -9.35
C ILE A 75 -23.02 7.64 -10.03
N TYR A 76 -22.09 8.19 -9.25
CA TYR A 76 -20.77 8.59 -9.70
C TYR A 76 -19.70 7.68 -9.11
N VAL A 77 -18.65 7.40 -9.87
CA VAL A 77 -17.47 6.66 -9.37
C VAL A 77 -16.21 7.47 -9.63
N VAL A 78 -15.57 7.94 -8.56
CA VAL A 78 -14.38 8.80 -8.63
C VAL A 78 -13.26 8.29 -7.74
N GLY A 79 -12.04 8.80 -7.92
CA GLY A 79 -10.95 8.57 -6.97
C GLY A 79 -9.60 8.26 -7.63
N GLY A 80 -8.68 7.71 -6.86
CA GLY A 80 -7.33 7.46 -7.35
C GLY A 80 -6.39 6.83 -6.33
N GLY A 81 -5.36 6.18 -6.86
CA GLY A 81 -4.43 5.36 -6.08
C GLY A 81 -4.06 4.05 -6.81
N LYS A 82 -3.02 3.37 -6.32
CA LYS A 82 -2.51 2.07 -6.86
C LYS A 82 -3.55 0.94 -6.95
N ALA A 83 -4.61 0.97 -6.14
CA ALA A 83 -5.68 -0.02 -6.14
C ALA A 83 -7.04 0.54 -6.60
N ALA A 84 -7.13 1.86 -6.80
CA ALA A 84 -8.38 2.53 -7.10
C ALA A 84 -8.99 2.06 -8.43
N HIS A 85 -8.15 1.74 -9.41
CA HIS A 85 -8.63 1.25 -10.70
C HIS A 85 -9.30 -0.13 -10.59
N ARG A 86 -8.69 -1.07 -9.85
CA ARG A 86 -9.25 -2.41 -9.62
C ARG A 86 -10.54 -2.35 -8.79
N GLN A 87 -10.59 -1.48 -7.77
CA GLN A 87 -11.81 -1.21 -7.00
C GLN A 87 -12.93 -0.63 -7.90
N ALA A 88 -12.61 0.37 -8.71
CA ALA A 88 -13.56 0.96 -9.66
C ALA A 88 -14.05 -0.05 -10.70
N LYS A 89 -13.19 -0.97 -11.15
CA LYS A 89 -13.60 -2.06 -12.04
C LYS A 89 -14.63 -2.99 -11.38
N ALA A 90 -14.48 -3.29 -10.09
CA ALA A 90 -15.50 -4.05 -9.37
C ALA A 90 -16.81 -3.29 -9.26
N MET A 91 -16.76 -1.98 -8.99
CA MET A 91 -17.96 -1.12 -8.99
C MET A 91 -18.61 -1.10 -10.37
N GLU A 92 -17.83 -1.00 -11.45
CA GLU A 92 -18.34 -1.04 -12.82
C GLU A 92 -19.05 -2.36 -13.15
N ASP A 93 -18.50 -3.49 -12.72
CA ASP A 93 -19.11 -4.80 -12.95
C ASP A 93 -20.40 -5.01 -12.17
N VAL A 94 -20.50 -4.41 -10.97
CA VAL A 94 -21.69 -4.52 -10.12
C VAL A 94 -22.78 -3.55 -10.57
N LEU A 95 -22.42 -2.29 -10.82
CA LEU A 95 -23.38 -1.20 -11.07
C LEU A 95 -23.74 -1.08 -12.56
N GLY A 96 -22.85 -1.49 -13.47
CA GLY A 96 -23.10 -1.50 -14.91
C GLY A 96 -23.57 -0.14 -15.43
N SER A 97 -24.75 -0.11 -16.07
CA SER A 97 -25.35 1.10 -16.65
C SER A 97 -25.90 2.10 -15.62
N LEU A 98 -25.95 1.73 -14.33
CA LEU A 98 -26.37 2.66 -13.28
C LEU A 98 -25.34 3.76 -13.02
N ILE A 99 -24.08 3.55 -13.43
CA ILE A 99 -23.04 4.58 -13.34
C ILE A 99 -23.34 5.67 -14.37
N THR A 100 -23.65 6.86 -13.86
CA THR A 100 -23.90 8.06 -14.66
C THR A 100 -22.61 8.57 -15.28
N GLU A 101 -21.54 8.70 -14.47
CA GLU A 101 -20.25 9.22 -14.89
C GLU A 101 -19.18 8.78 -13.89
N GLY A 102 -17.93 8.63 -14.32
CA GLY A 102 -16.84 8.30 -13.41
C GLY A 102 -15.46 8.55 -13.98
N HIS A 103 -14.51 8.83 -13.10
CA HIS A 103 -13.11 9.10 -13.45
C HIS A 103 -12.16 8.61 -12.36
N ILE A 104 -11.14 7.86 -12.75
CA ILE A 104 -10.13 7.30 -11.84
C ILE A 104 -8.72 7.68 -12.28
N ASN A 105 -7.90 8.10 -11.32
CA ASN A 105 -6.46 8.24 -11.53
C ASN A 105 -5.73 6.97 -11.07
N ALA A 106 -5.09 6.28 -12.01
CA ALA A 106 -4.36 5.03 -11.81
C ALA A 106 -2.85 5.22 -12.05
N LYS A 107 -1.99 4.31 -11.58
CA LYS A 107 -0.54 4.43 -11.78
C LYS A 107 -0.18 4.08 -13.23
N LYS A 108 0.72 4.86 -13.85
CA LYS A 108 1.31 4.51 -15.15
C LYS A 108 1.93 3.09 -15.11
N GLY A 109 1.69 2.32 -16.18
CA GLY A 109 2.11 0.91 -16.29
C GLY A 109 1.05 -0.10 -15.87
N GLU A 110 -0.06 0.34 -15.27
CA GLU A 110 -1.21 -0.53 -15.03
C GLU A 110 -2.04 -0.74 -16.31
N PRO A 111 -2.64 -1.93 -16.52
CA PRO A 111 -3.52 -2.17 -17.65
C PRO A 111 -4.88 -1.49 -17.47
N LYS A 112 -5.52 -1.12 -18.58
CA LYS A 112 -6.85 -0.48 -18.55
C LYS A 112 -7.96 -1.51 -18.31
N TRP A 113 -8.43 -1.65 -17.06
CA TRP A 113 -9.51 -2.59 -16.72
C TRP A 113 -10.93 -2.05 -16.97
N CYS A 114 -11.21 -0.79 -16.60
CA CYS A 114 -12.53 -0.17 -16.76
C CYS A 114 -12.85 0.16 -18.23
N LYS A 115 -14.12 0.01 -18.60
CA LYS A 115 -14.66 0.32 -19.93
C LYS A 115 -15.57 1.55 -19.90
N ARG A 116 -16.37 1.73 -18.84
CA ARG A 116 -17.33 2.83 -18.68
C ARG A 116 -16.74 3.98 -17.88
N ILE A 117 -16.00 3.67 -16.82
CA ILE A 117 -15.31 4.67 -16.01
C ILE A 117 -14.05 5.13 -16.75
N GLU A 118 -13.90 6.45 -16.92
CA GLU A 118 -12.71 7.04 -17.53
C GLU A 118 -11.50 6.87 -16.61
N VAL A 119 -10.31 6.69 -17.21
CA VAL A 119 -9.08 6.41 -16.45
C VAL A 119 -7.96 7.28 -16.99
N THR A 120 -7.34 8.05 -16.10
CA THR A 120 -6.08 8.74 -16.37
C THR A 120 -4.94 7.99 -15.70
N PHE A 121 -3.94 7.60 -16.49
CA PHE A 121 -2.71 7.00 -15.95
C PHE A 121 -1.72 8.10 -15.59
N ALA A 122 -1.44 8.25 -14.31
CA ALA A 122 -0.71 9.36 -13.71
C ALA A 122 0.58 8.92 -13.01
N GLY A 123 1.44 9.90 -12.75
CA GLY A 123 2.77 9.72 -12.15
C GLY A 123 2.73 9.33 -10.68
N HIS A 124 3.58 8.37 -10.31
CA HIS A 124 3.84 7.97 -8.93
C HIS A 124 5.27 7.41 -8.83
N PRO A 125 6.06 7.74 -7.78
CA PRO A 125 5.67 8.49 -6.58
C PRO A 125 5.62 10.01 -6.75
N MET A 126 6.17 10.54 -7.84
CA MET A 126 6.12 11.97 -8.16
C MET A 126 4.92 12.27 -9.06
N PRO A 127 4.06 13.26 -8.73
CA PRO A 127 2.95 13.64 -9.60
C PRO A 127 3.45 14.30 -10.89
N ASP A 128 2.62 14.22 -11.92
CA ASP A 128 2.82 14.77 -13.25
C ASP A 128 1.56 15.50 -13.75
N GLU A 129 1.57 15.97 -14.99
CA GLU A 129 0.47 16.71 -15.61
C GLU A 129 -0.81 15.85 -15.69
N ASP A 130 -0.67 14.55 -15.92
CA ASP A 130 -1.79 13.59 -15.93
C ASP A 130 -2.44 13.49 -14.55
N SER A 131 -1.65 13.55 -13.48
CA SER A 131 -2.14 13.61 -12.10
C SER A 131 -3.08 14.81 -11.91
N VAL A 132 -2.68 15.98 -12.42
CA VAL A 132 -3.45 17.23 -12.33
C VAL A 132 -4.69 17.20 -13.21
N ALA A 133 -4.57 16.75 -14.46
CA ALA A 133 -5.66 16.69 -15.41
C ALA A 133 -6.80 15.77 -14.92
N GLY A 134 -6.45 14.55 -14.47
CA GLY A 134 -7.42 13.62 -13.93
C GLY A 134 -8.03 14.07 -12.60
N ALA A 135 -7.23 14.69 -11.73
CA ALA A 135 -7.74 15.26 -10.47
C ALA A 135 -8.72 16.42 -10.72
N LYS A 136 -8.47 17.26 -11.72
CA LYS A 136 -9.43 18.29 -12.13
C LYS A 136 -10.75 17.67 -12.58
N ARG A 137 -10.69 16.60 -13.38
CA ARG A 137 -11.88 15.88 -13.86
C ARG A 137 -12.68 15.24 -12.74
N ILE A 138 -12.00 14.64 -11.76
CA ILE A 138 -12.62 14.12 -10.54
C ILE A 138 -13.39 15.22 -9.80
N LEU A 139 -12.77 16.38 -9.57
CA LEU A 139 -13.41 17.51 -8.90
C LEU A 139 -14.65 18.01 -9.65
N GLU A 140 -14.60 18.04 -10.98
CA GLU A 140 -15.74 18.43 -11.82
C GLU A 140 -16.92 17.48 -11.66
N ILE A 141 -16.67 16.17 -11.56
CA ILE A 141 -17.71 15.15 -11.33
C ILE A 141 -18.29 15.31 -9.93
N GLU A 142 -17.44 15.44 -8.90
CA GLU A 142 -17.89 15.58 -7.50
C GLU A 142 -18.83 16.78 -7.31
N LYS A 143 -18.54 17.91 -7.98
CA LYS A 143 -19.35 19.13 -7.90
C LYS A 143 -20.71 19.03 -8.62
N LYS A 144 -20.94 18.02 -9.46
CA LYS A 144 -22.25 17.79 -10.10
C LYS A 144 -23.23 17.09 -9.15
N ALA A 145 -22.71 16.36 -8.16
CA ALA A 145 -23.51 15.54 -7.28
C ALA A 145 -24.43 16.41 -6.40
N LYS A 146 -25.65 15.93 -6.18
CA LYS A 146 -26.67 16.59 -5.36
C LYS A 146 -27.30 15.61 -4.37
N LYS A 147 -28.12 16.14 -3.46
CA LYS A 147 -28.89 15.33 -2.51
C LYS A 147 -29.69 14.23 -3.24
N GLY A 148 -29.55 12.99 -2.79
CA GLY A 148 -30.17 11.80 -3.40
C GLY A 148 -29.26 11.04 -4.37
N ASP A 149 -28.17 11.65 -4.83
CA ASP A 149 -27.14 10.96 -5.61
C ASP A 149 -26.19 10.17 -4.69
N ILE A 150 -25.46 9.21 -5.28
CA ILE A 150 -24.39 8.46 -4.63
C ILE A 150 -23.07 8.74 -5.35
N VAL A 151 -22.04 9.09 -4.60
CA VAL A 151 -20.67 9.20 -5.08
C VAL A 151 -19.85 8.10 -4.41
N PHE A 152 -19.42 7.11 -5.20
CA PHE A 152 -18.41 6.15 -4.77
C PHE A 152 -17.03 6.78 -4.93
N LEU A 153 -16.27 6.83 -3.84
CA LEU A 153 -14.89 7.28 -3.82
C LEU A 153 -13.97 6.07 -3.65
N SER A 154 -13.19 5.76 -4.67
CA SER A 154 -12.18 4.71 -4.68
C SER A 154 -10.82 5.29 -4.28
N GLU A 155 -10.36 4.99 -3.07
CA GLU A 155 -9.07 5.51 -2.56
C GLU A 155 -8.12 4.38 -2.15
N SER A 156 -6.84 4.55 -2.46
CA SER A 156 -5.80 3.66 -1.97
C SER A 156 -4.47 4.39 -1.72
N GLY A 157 -3.46 3.59 -1.39
CA GLY A 157 -2.05 3.96 -1.47
C GLY A 157 -1.67 4.74 -2.72
N GLY A 158 -0.73 5.68 -2.60
CA GLY A 158 -0.26 6.53 -3.70
C GLY A 158 -1.21 7.65 -4.14
N GLY A 159 -2.43 7.72 -3.59
CA GLY A 159 -3.43 8.69 -4.01
C GLY A 159 -3.03 10.16 -3.83
N THR A 160 -2.05 10.50 -2.97
CA THR A 160 -1.58 11.90 -2.88
C THR A 160 -0.87 12.36 -4.14
N ALA A 161 -0.03 11.52 -4.75
CA ALA A 161 0.61 11.83 -6.02
C ALA A 161 -0.42 11.76 -7.15
N LEU A 162 -1.15 10.64 -7.21
CA LEU A 162 -2.07 10.35 -8.32
C LEU A 162 -3.27 11.30 -8.40
N MET A 163 -3.73 11.91 -7.30
CA MET A 163 -4.81 12.90 -7.28
C MET A 163 -4.31 14.32 -6.95
N THR A 164 -3.12 14.67 -7.41
CA THR A 164 -2.54 16.01 -7.19
C THR A 164 -3.34 17.06 -7.93
N LEU A 165 -4.02 17.94 -7.21
CA LEU A 165 -4.64 19.15 -7.77
C LEU A 165 -4.12 20.37 -6.99
N PRO A 166 -3.15 21.13 -7.52
CA PRO A 166 -2.53 22.24 -6.79
C PRO A 166 -3.54 23.29 -6.31
N GLY A 167 -3.30 23.83 -5.11
CA GLY A 167 -4.04 24.97 -4.59
C GLY A 167 -3.76 26.28 -5.37
N PRO A 168 -4.59 27.32 -5.20
CA PRO A 168 -4.39 28.59 -5.90
C PRO A 168 -3.01 29.20 -5.65
N GLY A 169 -2.30 29.55 -6.73
CA GLY A 169 -0.95 30.12 -6.66
C GLY A 169 0.16 29.10 -6.47
N ILE A 170 -0.16 27.81 -6.37
CA ILE A 170 0.81 26.70 -6.34
C ILE A 170 0.85 26.03 -7.71
N THR A 171 2.06 25.75 -8.20
CA THR A 171 2.27 24.99 -9.44
C THR A 171 2.54 23.51 -9.15
N LEU A 172 2.40 22.64 -10.15
CA LEU A 172 2.83 21.25 -10.05
C LEU A 172 4.32 21.16 -9.70
N LYS A 173 5.15 22.01 -10.32
CA LYS A 173 6.60 22.08 -10.06
C LYS A 173 6.91 22.42 -8.60
N ASP A 174 6.14 23.31 -7.98
CA ASP A 174 6.30 23.63 -6.56
C ASP A 174 6.07 22.41 -5.66
N ILE A 175 5.04 21.62 -5.97
CA ILE A 175 4.73 20.38 -5.24
C ILE A 175 5.82 19.32 -5.46
N GLN A 176 6.30 19.20 -6.70
CA GLN A 176 7.40 18.29 -7.02
C GLN A 176 8.67 18.67 -6.25
N GLU A 177 8.97 19.96 -6.13
CA GLU A 177 10.13 20.46 -5.39
C GLU A 177 10.01 20.20 -3.88
N VAL A 178 8.84 20.45 -3.28
CA VAL A 178 8.58 20.10 -1.87
C VAL A 178 8.77 18.60 -1.63
N ASN A 179 8.27 17.76 -2.54
CA ASN A 179 8.48 16.31 -2.45
C ASN A 179 9.96 15.95 -2.58
N ARG A 180 10.69 16.59 -3.49
CA ARG A 180 12.12 16.35 -3.70
C ARG A 180 12.93 16.66 -2.43
N ILE A 181 12.72 17.83 -1.86
CA ILE A 181 13.42 18.31 -0.65
C ILE A 181 13.11 17.40 0.54
N LEU A 182 11.84 17.16 0.85
CA LEU A 182 11.48 16.41 2.06
C LEU A 182 11.78 14.91 1.93
N TYR A 183 11.41 14.30 0.80
CA TYR A 183 11.47 12.85 0.63
C TYR A 183 12.86 12.38 0.21
N PHE A 184 13.44 12.97 -0.85
CA PHE A 184 14.68 12.46 -1.42
C PHE A 184 15.93 13.02 -0.76
N GLU A 185 15.93 14.28 -0.31
CA GLU A 185 17.13 14.88 0.30
C GLU A 185 17.20 14.66 1.82
N HIS A 186 16.06 14.65 2.50
CA HIS A 186 16.01 14.63 3.96
C HIS A 186 15.45 13.33 4.56
N GLY A 187 14.97 12.39 3.73
CA GLY A 187 14.41 11.12 4.20
C GLY A 187 13.26 11.29 5.19
N SER A 188 12.47 12.36 5.04
CA SER A 188 11.41 12.70 5.98
C SER A 188 10.39 11.56 6.07
N SER A 189 9.83 11.36 7.26
CA SER A 189 8.82 10.32 7.45
C SER A 189 7.59 10.56 6.56
N MET A 190 6.95 9.49 6.06
CA MET A 190 5.72 9.62 5.27
C MET A 190 4.59 10.39 5.98
N PRO A 191 4.37 10.26 7.30
CA PRO A 191 3.43 11.12 8.03
C PRO A 191 3.77 12.61 7.90
N ASP A 192 5.03 13.00 8.10
CA ASP A 192 5.46 14.39 8.04
C ASP A 192 5.33 14.96 6.62
N ILE A 193 5.78 14.22 5.62
CA ILE A 193 5.66 14.67 4.22
C ILE A 193 4.18 14.87 3.85
N ASN A 194 3.32 13.91 4.22
CA ASN A 194 1.88 13.99 3.97
C ASN A 194 1.23 15.16 4.71
N ALA A 195 1.72 15.53 5.90
CA ALA A 195 1.24 16.71 6.62
C ALA A 195 1.42 17.98 5.80
N VAL A 196 2.53 18.10 5.05
CA VAL A 196 2.80 19.23 4.16
C VAL A 196 2.04 19.11 2.83
N ARG A 197 2.27 18.03 2.07
CA ARG A 197 1.75 17.95 0.68
C ARG A 197 0.22 17.94 0.60
N ASN A 198 -0.48 17.39 1.59
CA ASN A 198 -1.96 17.38 1.59
C ASN A 198 -2.55 18.78 1.75
N GLN A 199 -1.79 19.75 2.29
CA GLN A 199 -2.23 21.14 2.38
C GLN A 199 -2.09 21.86 1.03
N LEU A 200 -1.14 21.44 0.20
CA LEU A 200 -0.86 22.07 -1.09
C LEU A 200 -1.81 21.61 -2.21
N ILE A 201 -2.67 20.61 -1.95
CA ILE A 201 -3.61 20.05 -2.93
C ILE A 201 -5.06 20.14 -2.49
N LEU A 202 -5.99 20.14 -3.46
CA LEU A 202 -7.41 20.44 -3.25
C LEU A 202 -8.34 19.23 -3.15
N LEU A 203 -7.93 18.03 -3.59
CA LEU A 203 -8.79 16.85 -3.58
C LEU A 203 -8.66 16.02 -2.31
N ARG A 204 -7.47 15.45 -2.07
CA ARG A 204 -7.27 14.42 -1.04
C ARG A 204 -7.69 14.95 0.33
N GLY A 205 -8.56 14.20 1.00
CA GLY A 205 -9.12 14.56 2.30
C GLY A 205 -10.22 15.62 2.27
N ARG A 206 -10.65 16.08 1.08
CA ARG A 206 -11.68 17.13 0.91
C ARG A 206 -12.86 16.71 0.02
N HIS A 207 -12.87 15.47 -0.49
CA HIS A 207 -13.97 14.91 -1.29
C HIS A 207 -15.36 15.15 -0.66
N GLY A 208 -15.50 14.93 0.65
CA GLY A 208 -16.73 15.17 1.39
C GLY A 208 -17.26 16.61 1.33
N ARG A 209 -16.38 17.61 1.14
CA ARG A 209 -16.78 19.00 0.93
C ARG A 209 -17.29 19.21 -0.50
N HIS A 210 -16.63 18.59 -1.48
CA HIS A 210 -16.93 18.78 -2.90
C HIS A 210 -18.27 18.16 -3.32
N VAL A 211 -18.65 17.03 -2.72
CA VAL A 211 -19.91 16.32 -3.04
C VAL A 211 -21.16 16.92 -2.37
N GLY A 212 -21.01 17.92 -1.49
CA GLY A 212 -22.13 18.60 -0.85
C GLY A 212 -23.00 17.65 -0.01
N ASP A 213 -24.29 17.57 -0.35
CA ASP A 213 -25.30 16.77 0.36
C ASP A 213 -25.58 15.41 -0.31
N ALA A 214 -24.79 15.04 -1.33
CA ALA A 214 -24.83 13.71 -1.91
C ALA A 214 -24.30 12.65 -0.93
N THR A 215 -24.67 11.39 -1.13
CA THR A 215 -24.16 10.28 -0.34
C THR A 215 -22.74 9.92 -0.79
N LEU A 216 -21.74 10.15 0.07
CA LEU A 216 -20.37 9.74 -0.19
C LEU A 216 -20.11 8.35 0.39
N ILE A 217 -19.74 7.41 -0.47
CA ILE A 217 -19.33 6.06 -0.08
C ILE A 217 -17.87 5.86 -0.47
N ALA A 218 -16.97 6.08 0.47
CA ALA A 218 -15.54 5.90 0.28
C ALA A 218 -15.13 4.44 0.54
N VAL A 219 -14.73 3.75 -0.52
CA VAL A 219 -14.13 2.42 -0.48
C VAL A 219 -12.62 2.58 -0.50
N HIS A 220 -11.96 2.25 0.62
CA HIS A 220 -10.53 2.49 0.78
C HIS A 220 -9.75 1.21 1.05
N THR A 221 -8.52 1.18 0.53
CA THR A 221 -7.47 0.30 1.03
C THR A 221 -6.57 1.10 1.98
N ALA A 222 -6.18 0.51 3.11
CA ALA A 222 -5.20 1.12 4.00
C ALA A 222 -3.87 0.37 3.90
N GLU A 223 -2.78 1.10 3.82
CA GLU A 223 -1.42 0.53 3.93
C GLU A 223 -1.01 0.36 5.40
N ALA A 224 -1.73 0.97 6.33
CA ALA A 224 -1.55 0.74 7.76
C ALA A 224 -2.60 -0.25 8.31
N PRO A 225 -2.25 -1.05 9.34
CA PRO A 225 -3.21 -1.85 10.08
C PRO A 225 -4.18 -0.95 10.85
N LEU A 226 -5.19 -1.56 11.48
CA LEU A 226 -6.13 -0.84 12.34
C LEU A 226 -5.41 -0.28 13.57
N GLY A 227 -5.56 1.03 13.78
CA GLY A 227 -4.86 1.79 14.81
C GLY A 227 -4.95 3.30 14.55
N PRO A 228 -4.17 4.12 15.26
CA PRO A 228 -4.15 5.57 15.06
C PRO A 228 -3.86 5.91 13.59
N SER A 229 -4.75 6.69 12.98
CA SER A 229 -4.68 7.05 11.56
C SER A 229 -3.37 7.79 11.24
N VAL A 230 -2.63 7.30 10.23
CA VAL A 230 -1.50 8.02 9.62
C VAL A 230 -1.95 9.27 8.85
N ARG A 231 -3.25 9.39 8.53
CA ARG A 231 -3.84 10.67 8.09
C ARG A 231 -3.92 11.56 9.34
N GLN A 232 -2.81 12.18 9.70
CA GLN A 232 -2.75 13.24 10.71
C GLN A 232 -3.65 14.39 10.23
N ARG A 233 -4.92 14.37 10.64
CA ARG A 233 -5.87 15.49 10.42
C ARG A 233 -5.59 16.66 11.35
N ARG A 234 -4.80 16.42 12.39
CA ARG A 234 -4.25 17.38 13.35
C ARG A 234 -2.83 16.92 13.68
N SER A 235 -1.98 17.86 14.10
CA SER A 235 -0.75 17.52 14.81
C SER A 235 -1.06 16.57 15.98
N PRO A 236 -0.14 15.68 16.41
CA PRO A 236 -0.24 14.98 17.70
C PRO A 236 -0.60 15.89 18.88
N ASN A 237 -0.28 17.19 18.78
CA ASN A 237 -0.52 18.20 19.81
C ASN A 237 -1.78 19.05 19.57
N GLY A 238 -2.62 18.70 18.58
CA GLY A 238 -3.90 19.39 18.32
C GLY A 238 -3.83 20.63 17.42
N THR A 239 -2.65 21.01 16.91
CA THR A 239 -2.46 22.10 15.94
C THR A 239 -3.26 21.87 14.66
N THR A 240 -3.82 22.95 14.09
CA THR A 240 -4.50 22.93 12.78
C THR A 240 -3.51 22.61 11.64
N ALA A 241 -4.05 22.25 10.48
CA ALA A 241 -3.26 21.59 9.44
C ALA A 241 -2.18 22.47 8.79
N TYR A 242 -2.48 23.75 8.51
CA TYR A 242 -1.49 24.67 7.93
C TYR A 242 -0.33 25.00 8.87
N PRO A 243 -0.54 25.43 10.13
CA PRO A 243 0.58 25.69 11.04
C PRO A 243 1.43 24.45 11.31
N TYR A 244 0.82 23.26 11.33
CA TYR A 244 1.57 22.00 11.46
C TYR A 244 2.44 21.71 10.24
N ALA A 245 1.96 21.96 9.01
CA ALA A 245 2.80 21.86 7.82
C ALA A 245 4.02 22.80 7.88
N ILE A 246 3.83 24.03 8.39
CA ILE A 246 4.93 24.98 8.62
C ILE A 246 5.89 24.46 9.70
N GLU A 247 5.38 23.91 10.79
CA GLU A 247 6.18 23.31 11.86
C GLU A 247 7.06 22.17 11.34
N VAL A 248 6.48 21.28 10.52
CA VAL A 248 7.22 20.18 9.87
C VAL A 248 8.36 20.73 9.02
N LEU A 249 8.08 21.69 8.12
CA LEU A 249 9.10 22.30 7.27
C LEU A 249 10.23 22.96 8.09
N LYS A 250 9.90 23.60 9.21
CA LYS A 250 10.90 24.18 10.13
C LYS A 250 11.68 23.13 10.92
N ARG A 251 11.03 22.04 11.33
CA ARG A 251 11.67 20.91 12.03
C ARG A 251 12.78 20.29 11.18
N TYR A 252 12.51 20.12 9.89
CA TYR A 252 13.50 19.66 8.91
C TYR A 252 14.45 20.78 8.44
N ARG A 253 14.28 22.02 8.91
CA ARG A 253 15.09 23.22 8.54
C ARG A 253 15.03 23.62 7.07
N VAL A 254 14.01 23.18 6.34
CA VAL A 254 13.82 23.44 4.90
C VAL A 254 12.79 24.51 4.59
N TRP A 255 12.25 25.20 5.61
CA TRP A 255 11.24 26.25 5.44
C TRP A 255 11.67 27.32 4.43
N ASP A 256 12.93 27.73 4.46
CA ASP A 256 13.45 28.77 3.56
C ASP A 256 13.92 28.24 2.20
N GLU A 257 14.00 26.92 2.04
CA GLU A 257 14.38 26.25 0.79
C GLU A 257 13.17 25.96 -0.11
N VAL A 258 11.98 25.72 0.49
CA VAL A 258 10.78 25.48 -0.31
C VAL A 258 10.36 26.74 -1.10
N PRO A 259 9.70 26.58 -2.26
CA PRO A 259 9.33 27.71 -3.11
C PRO A 259 8.56 28.82 -2.37
N GLN A 260 8.80 30.08 -2.75
CA GLN A 260 8.13 31.23 -2.14
C GLN A 260 6.60 31.14 -2.24
N SER A 261 6.07 30.60 -3.34
CA SER A 261 4.64 30.34 -3.55
C SER A 261 4.07 29.43 -2.46
N VAL A 262 4.78 28.36 -2.10
CA VAL A 262 4.42 27.41 -1.04
C VAL A 262 4.36 28.11 0.32
N ARG A 263 5.40 28.86 0.68
CA ARG A 263 5.43 29.63 1.93
C ARG A 263 4.26 30.61 2.02
N THR A 264 4.04 31.38 0.96
CA THR A 264 2.94 32.36 0.88
C THR A 264 1.58 31.68 1.02
N TYR A 265 1.37 30.54 0.36
CA TYR A 265 0.12 29.79 0.44
C TYR A 265 -0.15 29.24 1.84
N LEU A 266 0.84 28.60 2.47
CA LEU A 266 0.72 28.05 3.82
C LEU A 266 0.48 29.15 4.86
N LEU A 267 1.14 30.31 4.75
CA LEU A 267 0.93 31.46 5.63
C LEU A 267 -0.44 32.11 5.44
N LYS A 268 -0.97 32.12 4.21
CA LYS A 268 -2.31 32.64 3.92
C LYS A 268 -3.40 31.83 4.62
N ALA A 269 -3.21 30.50 4.74
CA ALA A 269 -4.08 29.59 5.47
C ALA A 269 -5.59 29.77 5.16
N ASP A 270 -5.93 29.90 3.87
CA ASP A 270 -7.30 30.20 3.42
C ASP A 270 -8.27 29.07 3.83
N PRO A 271 -9.28 29.34 4.68
CA PRO A 271 -10.20 28.32 5.21
C PRO A 271 -10.95 27.55 4.11
N LYS A 272 -11.15 28.16 2.93
CA LYS A 272 -11.82 27.53 1.80
C LYS A 272 -11.10 26.25 1.32
N TYR A 273 -9.77 26.25 1.40
CA TYR A 273 -8.91 25.16 0.94
C TYR A 273 -8.29 24.35 2.08
N ASP A 274 -8.59 24.70 3.33
CA ASP A 274 -8.13 23.94 4.49
C ASP A 274 -8.67 22.50 4.45
N SER A 275 -8.04 21.61 5.20
CA SER A 275 -8.59 20.33 5.62
C SER A 275 -10.02 20.45 6.15
N ILE A 276 -10.77 19.35 6.07
CA ILE A 276 -12.14 19.29 6.62
C ILE A 276 -12.08 19.46 8.14
N GLN A 277 -12.80 20.45 8.65
CA GLN A 277 -12.84 20.76 10.07
C GLN A 277 -13.82 19.85 10.83
N ALA A 278 -13.64 19.76 12.15
CA ALA A 278 -14.59 19.05 13.00
C ALA A 278 -15.98 19.71 12.91
N GLY A 279 -17.02 18.90 12.76
CA GLY A 279 -18.40 19.37 12.61
C GLY A 279 -18.81 19.80 11.20
N GLU A 280 -17.86 20.02 10.27
CA GLU A 280 -18.15 20.56 8.93
C GLU A 280 -19.08 19.65 8.10
N LEU A 281 -19.02 18.35 8.36
CA LEU A 281 -19.79 17.33 7.62
C LEU A 281 -20.91 16.71 8.46
N ASP A 282 -21.22 17.27 9.63
CA ASP A 282 -22.24 16.72 10.51
C ASP A 282 -23.60 16.68 9.82
N GLY A 283 -24.31 15.56 9.95
CA GLY A 283 -25.59 15.33 9.28
C GLY A 283 -25.49 14.99 7.78
N LYS A 284 -24.29 15.02 7.17
CA LYS A 284 -24.11 14.61 5.78
C LYS A 284 -23.90 13.10 5.66
N PRO A 285 -24.48 12.42 4.65
CA PRO A 285 -24.37 10.98 4.47
C PRO A 285 -22.97 10.57 3.95
N GLN A 286 -22.00 10.49 4.85
CA GLN A 286 -20.62 10.11 4.52
C GLN A 286 -20.22 8.80 5.20
N TYR A 287 -19.80 7.86 4.37
CA TYR A 287 -19.55 6.49 4.79
C TYR A 287 -18.20 6.01 4.28
N HIS A 288 -17.41 5.43 5.17
CA HIS A 288 -16.10 4.89 4.86
C HIS A 288 -16.08 3.38 5.10
N PHE A 289 -15.66 2.64 4.08
CA PHE A 289 -15.55 1.19 4.10
C PHE A 289 -14.13 0.77 3.75
N ARG A 290 -13.52 -0.01 4.64
CA ARG A 290 -12.19 -0.57 4.44
C ARG A 290 -12.30 -1.97 3.85
N VAL A 291 -11.90 -2.14 2.59
CA VAL A 291 -11.97 -3.44 1.91
C VAL A 291 -10.65 -4.21 1.95
N MET A 292 -9.60 -3.60 2.49
CA MET A 292 -8.25 -4.17 2.45
C MET A 292 -7.31 -3.51 3.47
N GLY A 293 -6.32 -4.29 3.91
CA GLY A 293 -5.27 -3.89 4.85
C GLY A 293 -4.20 -4.97 5.02
N PRO A 294 -3.01 -4.63 5.57
CA PRO A 294 -1.96 -5.60 5.83
C PRO A 294 -2.41 -6.78 6.70
N GLU A 295 -3.32 -6.55 7.65
CA GLU A 295 -3.82 -7.61 8.53
C GLU A 295 -4.65 -8.66 7.81
N TYR A 296 -5.30 -8.33 6.69
CA TYR A 296 -6.03 -9.34 5.89
C TYR A 296 -5.07 -10.34 5.25
N MET A 297 -3.92 -9.85 4.79
CA MET A 297 -2.85 -10.65 4.19
C MET A 297 -2.24 -11.59 5.24
N LEU A 298 -1.97 -11.06 6.45
CA LEU A 298 -1.43 -11.84 7.57
C LEU A 298 -2.43 -12.88 8.09
N ASP A 299 -3.68 -12.49 8.31
CA ASP A 299 -4.73 -13.38 8.79
C ASP A 299 -4.97 -14.54 7.80
N ALA A 300 -4.87 -14.28 6.49
CA ALA A 300 -5.02 -15.32 5.47
C ALA A 300 -3.80 -16.26 5.38
N ALA A 301 -2.58 -15.74 5.48
CA ALA A 301 -1.38 -16.56 5.58
C ALA A 301 -1.39 -17.43 6.86
N ALA A 302 -1.83 -16.88 7.99
CA ALA A 302 -1.96 -17.61 9.25
C ALA A 302 -2.96 -18.76 9.14
N ARG A 303 -4.18 -18.51 8.63
CA ARG A 303 -5.17 -19.58 8.39
C ARG A 303 -4.65 -20.65 7.44
N LYS A 304 -3.89 -20.27 6.41
CA LYS A 304 -3.28 -21.23 5.49
C LYS A 304 -2.23 -22.09 6.21
N ALA A 305 -1.41 -21.51 7.08
CA ALA A 305 -0.46 -22.26 7.90
C ALA A 305 -1.15 -23.26 8.82
N GLU A 306 -2.22 -22.85 9.51
CA GLU A 306 -3.04 -23.73 10.36
C GLU A 306 -3.60 -24.92 9.56
N SER A 307 -4.08 -24.67 8.33
CA SER A 307 -4.59 -25.73 7.46
C SER A 307 -3.52 -26.73 7.01
N LEU A 308 -2.24 -26.36 7.10
CA LEU A 308 -1.08 -27.20 6.81
C LEU A 308 -0.49 -27.84 8.09
N GLY A 309 -1.11 -27.65 9.26
CA GLY A 309 -0.61 -28.17 10.53
C GLY A 309 0.60 -27.40 11.08
N ILE A 310 0.83 -26.17 10.62
CA ILE A 310 1.95 -25.30 11.02
C ILE A 310 1.37 -24.22 11.95
N THR A 311 2.02 -23.98 13.09
CA THR A 311 1.56 -22.96 14.04
C THR A 311 1.96 -21.56 13.55
N PRO A 312 1.03 -20.64 13.25
CA PRO A 312 1.39 -19.28 12.86
C PRO A 312 1.60 -18.36 14.07
N HIS A 313 2.59 -17.48 13.94
CA HIS A 313 2.84 -16.38 14.87
C HIS A 313 2.93 -15.07 14.08
N ILE A 314 1.88 -14.27 14.12
CA ILE A 314 1.91 -12.89 13.61
C ILE A 314 2.68 -12.05 14.63
N LEU A 315 3.93 -11.70 14.31
CA LEU A 315 4.77 -10.92 15.21
C LEU A 315 4.38 -9.45 15.19
N VAL A 316 4.13 -8.92 14.00
CA VAL A 316 3.87 -7.49 13.79
C VAL A 316 3.10 -7.30 12.48
N ALA A 317 2.04 -6.49 12.52
CA ALA A 317 1.23 -6.21 11.33
C ALA A 317 1.81 -5.08 10.46
N SER A 318 2.71 -4.28 11.01
CA SER A 318 3.26 -3.10 10.34
C SER A 318 4.63 -2.71 10.89
N LEU A 319 5.64 -3.48 10.53
CA LEU A 319 7.05 -3.15 10.69
C LEU A 319 7.40 -2.09 9.64
N ASN A 320 7.39 -0.81 10.03
CA ASN A 320 7.59 0.31 9.11
C ASN A 320 8.74 1.20 9.55
N ASP A 321 9.23 2.01 8.62
CA ASP A 321 10.11 3.15 8.88
C ASP A 321 11.40 2.75 9.64
N MET A 322 11.88 1.53 9.39
CA MET A 322 13.13 0.99 9.93
C MET A 322 13.96 0.32 8.83
N GLU A 323 15.27 0.27 9.03
CA GLU A 323 16.19 -0.31 8.05
C GLU A 323 15.96 -1.80 7.86
N THR A 324 16.01 -2.21 6.60
CA THR A 324 15.75 -3.60 6.19
C THR A 324 16.73 -4.58 6.81
N LEU A 325 18.02 -4.21 6.86
CA LEU A 325 19.09 -5.08 7.35
C LEU A 325 18.95 -5.36 8.85
N ASP A 326 18.66 -4.33 9.65
CA ASP A 326 18.46 -4.47 11.09
C ASP A 326 17.30 -5.42 11.43
N ALA A 327 16.18 -5.27 10.71
CA ALA A 327 15.02 -6.14 10.88
C ALA A 327 15.31 -7.59 10.46
N ALA A 328 16.02 -7.78 9.35
CA ALA A 328 16.40 -9.09 8.85
C ALA A 328 17.33 -9.83 9.81
N GLU A 329 18.33 -9.15 10.36
CA GLU A 329 19.29 -9.73 11.30
C GLU A 329 18.61 -10.22 12.58
N VAL A 330 17.78 -9.37 13.21
CA VAL A 330 17.03 -9.74 14.43
C VAL A 330 16.13 -10.96 14.18
N LEU A 331 15.43 -10.97 13.05
CA LEU A 331 14.52 -12.07 12.72
C LEU A 331 15.26 -13.36 12.36
N ALA A 332 16.48 -13.29 11.81
CA ALA A 332 17.30 -14.46 11.54
C ALA A 332 17.79 -15.12 12.82
N TYR A 333 18.27 -14.33 13.79
CA TYR A 333 18.64 -14.86 15.11
C TYR A 333 17.44 -15.46 15.83
N MET A 334 16.25 -14.85 15.74
CA MET A 334 15.02 -15.41 16.30
C MET A 334 14.65 -16.75 15.64
N ALA A 335 14.75 -16.86 14.32
CA ALA A 335 14.49 -18.11 13.61
C ALA A 335 15.43 -19.24 14.05
N ARG A 336 16.72 -18.93 14.24
CA ARG A 336 17.72 -19.89 14.75
C ARG A 336 17.47 -20.29 16.20
N GLU A 337 17.06 -19.35 17.05
CA GLU A 337 16.69 -19.66 18.44
C GLU A 337 15.50 -20.63 18.50
N ILE A 338 14.50 -20.42 17.64
CA ILE A 338 13.33 -21.29 17.50
C ILE A 338 13.72 -22.66 16.96
N GLU A 339 14.53 -22.71 15.90
CA GLU A 339 14.99 -23.96 15.28
C GLU A 339 15.82 -24.80 16.26
N PHE A 340 16.74 -24.15 16.98
CA PHE A 340 17.71 -24.86 17.80
C PHE A 340 17.17 -25.21 19.18
N TYR A 341 16.53 -24.25 19.85
CA TYR A 341 16.07 -24.40 21.24
C TYR A 341 14.54 -24.59 21.37
N GLY A 342 13.77 -24.42 20.30
CA GLY A 342 12.30 -24.54 20.37
C GLY A 342 11.65 -23.45 21.21
N ARG A 343 12.23 -22.24 21.25
CA ARG A 343 11.70 -21.08 21.97
C ARG A 343 11.91 -19.78 21.18
N PRO A 344 11.07 -18.75 21.38
CA PRO A 344 9.88 -18.73 22.23
C PRO A 344 8.71 -19.57 21.68
N PHE A 345 8.84 -20.08 20.45
CA PHE A 345 7.85 -20.91 19.78
C PHE A 345 8.42 -22.28 19.41
N LYS A 346 7.56 -23.28 19.27
CA LYS A 346 7.96 -24.65 18.92
C LYS A 346 7.77 -24.90 17.42
N PRO A 347 8.80 -25.43 16.73
CA PRO A 347 8.63 -25.93 15.37
C PRO A 347 7.67 -27.15 15.30
N PRO A 348 6.95 -27.37 14.18
CA PRO A 348 6.94 -26.51 12.99
C PRO A 348 6.07 -25.26 13.21
N CYS A 349 6.63 -24.09 12.91
CA CYS A 349 5.93 -22.82 13.05
C CYS A 349 6.34 -21.84 11.94
N VAL A 350 5.53 -20.79 11.78
CA VAL A 350 5.83 -19.70 10.85
C VAL A 350 5.73 -18.36 11.55
N LEU A 351 6.72 -17.49 11.34
CA LEU A 351 6.68 -16.10 11.76
C LEU A 351 6.17 -15.26 10.59
N LEU A 352 5.15 -14.45 10.86
CA LEU A 352 4.51 -13.57 9.88
C LEU A 352 4.68 -12.11 10.29
N CYS A 353 5.24 -11.31 9.38
CA CYS A 353 5.39 -9.87 9.56
C CYS A 353 4.82 -9.12 8.36
N GLY A 354 4.01 -8.09 8.62
CA GLY A 354 3.57 -7.12 7.62
C GLY A 354 4.30 -5.79 7.81
N GLY A 355 4.23 -4.89 6.83
CA GLY A 355 4.79 -3.54 6.94
C GLY A 355 5.60 -3.14 5.71
N GLU A 356 6.31 -2.02 5.81
CA GLU A 356 7.11 -1.42 4.73
C GLU A 356 8.42 -0.91 5.30
N LEU A 357 9.46 -1.74 5.18
CA LEU A 357 10.82 -1.40 5.61
C LEU A 357 11.44 -0.35 4.66
N LEU A 358 12.54 0.23 5.10
CA LEU A 358 13.31 1.19 4.30
C LEU A 358 14.65 0.58 3.87
N VAL A 359 15.21 1.16 2.81
CA VAL A 359 16.59 0.92 2.37
C VAL A 359 17.21 2.29 2.13
N THR A 360 18.17 2.67 2.97
CA THR A 360 18.92 3.92 2.78
C THR A 360 20.07 3.71 1.78
N VAL A 361 19.78 3.96 0.50
CA VAL A 361 20.70 3.64 -0.62
C VAL A 361 21.92 4.55 -0.76
N GLY A 362 21.91 5.76 -0.17
CA GLY A 362 23.04 6.69 -0.23
C GLY A 362 23.55 6.95 -1.67
N LYS A 363 24.80 6.57 -1.94
CA LYS A 363 25.47 6.70 -3.25
C LYS A 363 25.54 5.37 -4.03
N ALA A 364 24.92 4.31 -3.52
CA ALA A 364 24.94 3.03 -4.19
C ALA A 364 24.23 3.09 -5.54
N THR A 365 24.65 2.20 -6.44
CA THR A 365 24.13 2.15 -7.82
C THR A 365 23.49 0.80 -8.14
N GLY A 366 23.45 -0.12 -7.17
CA GLY A 366 22.81 -1.42 -7.33
C GLY A 366 21.32 -1.32 -7.56
N VAL A 367 20.78 -2.42 -8.06
CA VAL A 367 19.35 -2.63 -8.25
C VAL A 367 18.87 -3.65 -7.22
N GLY A 368 17.81 -3.30 -6.49
CA GLY A 368 17.28 -4.12 -5.43
C GLY A 368 16.07 -3.45 -4.79
N GLY A 369 15.54 -4.07 -3.75
CA GLY A 369 14.46 -3.50 -2.95
C GLY A 369 14.44 -4.08 -1.56
N ARG A 370 13.60 -3.51 -0.69
CA ARG A 370 13.51 -3.87 0.73
C ARG A 370 13.16 -5.34 0.96
N ASN A 371 12.36 -5.95 0.09
CA ASN A 371 12.00 -7.36 0.23
C ASN A 371 13.15 -8.27 -0.21
N GLN A 372 13.84 -7.92 -1.29
CA GLN A 372 15.01 -8.63 -1.79
C GLN A 372 16.20 -8.52 -0.84
N GLU A 373 16.49 -7.33 -0.32
CA GLU A 373 17.55 -7.14 0.69
C GLU A 373 17.23 -7.84 2.01
N PHE A 374 15.96 -7.86 2.42
CA PHE A 374 15.53 -8.58 3.62
C PHE A 374 15.91 -10.05 3.53
N VAL A 375 15.56 -10.72 2.43
CA VAL A 375 15.86 -12.16 2.29
C VAL A 375 17.36 -12.39 2.05
N LEU A 376 18.01 -11.59 1.20
CA LEU A 376 19.42 -11.79 0.88
C LEU A 376 20.33 -11.61 2.11
N SER A 377 20.01 -10.66 2.99
CA SER A 377 20.77 -10.44 4.24
C SER A 377 20.58 -11.55 5.29
N MET A 378 19.47 -12.29 5.24
CA MET A 378 19.29 -13.47 6.10
C MET A 378 20.08 -14.68 5.60
N ALA A 379 20.39 -14.78 4.31
CA ALA A 379 21.01 -15.97 3.73
C ALA A 379 22.34 -16.37 4.39
N PRO A 380 23.31 -15.46 4.66
CA PRO A 380 24.52 -15.82 5.39
C PRO A 380 24.26 -16.24 6.85
N LEU A 381 23.23 -15.68 7.48
CA LEU A 381 22.91 -15.96 8.89
C LEU A 381 22.30 -17.34 9.09
N ILE A 382 21.66 -17.90 8.05
CA ILE A 382 21.04 -19.23 8.07
C ILE A 382 21.81 -20.27 7.24
N GLU A 383 23.02 -19.97 6.76
CA GLU A 383 23.83 -20.89 5.96
C GLU A 383 23.95 -22.27 6.62
N GLY A 384 23.64 -23.32 5.84
CA GLY A 384 23.69 -24.71 6.29
C GLY A 384 22.50 -25.15 7.16
N ASN A 385 21.54 -24.28 7.46
CA ASN A 385 20.33 -24.65 8.19
C ASN A 385 19.26 -25.23 7.25
N GLU A 386 19.02 -26.53 7.36
CA GLU A 386 18.07 -27.24 6.48
C GLU A 386 16.60 -26.91 6.78
N ASN A 387 16.31 -26.35 7.97
CA ASN A 387 14.97 -26.20 8.52
C ASN A 387 14.40 -24.79 8.41
N ILE A 388 15.14 -23.81 7.87
CA ILE A 388 14.70 -22.41 7.79
C ILE A 388 14.55 -21.99 6.34
N VAL A 389 13.34 -21.51 5.99
CA VAL A 389 13.04 -20.87 4.70
C VAL A 389 12.45 -19.49 4.94
N VAL A 390 12.99 -18.49 4.25
CA VAL A 390 12.62 -17.08 4.41
C VAL A 390 12.12 -16.55 3.09
N ALA A 391 10.97 -15.89 3.09
CA ALA A 391 10.52 -15.12 1.95
C ALA A 391 9.97 -13.74 2.35
N SER A 392 10.09 -12.78 1.44
CA SER A 392 9.52 -11.44 1.56
C SER A 392 8.97 -11.01 0.21
N ILE A 393 7.77 -10.44 0.18
CA ILE A 393 7.11 -10.02 -1.06
C ILE A 393 6.33 -8.71 -0.88
N ASP A 394 6.47 -7.80 -1.85
CA ASP A 394 5.65 -6.62 -2.04
C ASP A 394 4.30 -7.04 -2.65
N SER A 395 3.20 -6.63 -2.00
CA SER A 395 1.86 -6.90 -2.50
C SER A 395 1.55 -6.22 -3.83
N ASP A 396 2.19 -5.08 -4.14
CA ASP A 396 1.97 -4.34 -5.38
C ASP A 396 2.59 -5.01 -6.61
N GLY A 397 3.54 -5.92 -6.37
CA GLY A 397 4.21 -6.75 -7.37
C GLY A 397 5.55 -6.20 -7.84
N THR A 398 6.03 -5.09 -7.28
CA THR A 398 7.32 -4.45 -7.59
C THR A 398 8.08 -4.06 -6.32
N ASP A 399 9.28 -4.59 -6.15
CA ASP A 399 10.17 -4.30 -5.03
C ASP A 399 11.35 -3.45 -5.50
N GLY A 400 11.39 -2.19 -5.06
CA GLY A 400 12.37 -1.21 -5.53
C GLY A 400 12.25 -0.89 -7.02
N PRO A 401 13.31 -0.35 -7.68
CA PRO A 401 13.34 -0.13 -9.12
C PRO A 401 13.61 -1.44 -9.91
N SER A 402 12.89 -2.52 -9.61
CA SER A 402 13.03 -3.82 -10.27
C SER A 402 11.69 -4.39 -10.75
N ASP A 403 11.73 -5.42 -11.59
CA ASP A 403 10.55 -6.18 -12.04
C ASP A 403 10.20 -7.37 -11.11
N ALA A 404 11.00 -7.58 -10.06
CA ALA A 404 10.73 -8.56 -9.02
C ALA A 404 9.80 -7.97 -7.95
N ALA A 405 9.00 -8.82 -7.32
CA ALA A 405 8.16 -8.46 -6.17
C ALA A 405 8.87 -8.72 -4.83
N GLY A 406 10.06 -9.30 -4.82
CA GLY A 406 10.72 -9.80 -3.61
C GLY A 406 11.53 -11.05 -3.92
N GLY A 407 11.78 -11.89 -2.92
CA GLY A 407 12.50 -13.14 -3.12
C GLY A 407 12.37 -14.14 -1.98
N ILE A 408 13.08 -15.26 -2.14
CA ILE A 408 13.12 -16.38 -1.20
C ILE A 408 14.55 -16.88 -0.99
N VAL A 409 14.91 -17.20 0.24
CA VAL A 409 16.19 -17.83 0.59
C VAL A 409 15.98 -18.95 1.60
N ASP A 410 16.99 -19.80 1.72
CA ASP A 410 17.06 -20.92 2.65
C ASP A 410 18.53 -21.22 3.00
N GLY A 411 18.78 -22.21 3.86
CA GLY A 411 20.14 -22.56 4.28
C GLY A 411 21.07 -23.04 3.16
N TYR A 412 20.55 -23.40 1.98
CA TYR A 412 21.34 -23.81 0.81
C TYR A 412 21.71 -22.64 -0.11
N THR A 413 21.23 -21.43 0.18
CA THR A 413 21.41 -20.26 -0.69
C THR A 413 22.87 -19.85 -0.83
N MET A 414 23.63 -19.83 0.27
CA MET A 414 25.06 -19.51 0.24
C MET A 414 25.91 -20.58 -0.45
N GLU A 415 25.50 -21.85 -0.40
CA GLU A 415 26.17 -22.91 -1.14
C GLU A 415 26.00 -22.71 -2.66
N ARG A 416 24.76 -22.46 -3.10
CA ARG A 416 24.43 -22.26 -4.51
C ARG A 416 25.12 -21.03 -5.11
N ILE A 417 25.32 -19.97 -4.34
CA ILE A 417 25.91 -18.73 -4.87
C ILE A 417 27.42 -18.81 -5.09
N LYS A 418 28.16 -19.69 -4.37
CA LYS A 418 29.63 -19.83 -4.48
C LYS A 418 30.11 -20.09 -5.92
N GLY A 419 29.31 -20.78 -6.74
CA GLY A 419 29.64 -21.08 -8.14
C GLY A 419 29.37 -19.95 -9.14
N THR A 420 28.78 -18.83 -8.71
CA THR A 420 28.36 -17.73 -9.61
C THR A 420 29.37 -16.57 -9.69
N GLY A 421 30.36 -16.54 -8.79
CA GLY A 421 31.29 -15.41 -8.64
C GLY A 421 30.69 -14.18 -7.95
N ILE A 422 29.45 -14.26 -7.45
CA ILE A 422 28.77 -13.19 -6.74
C ILE A 422 29.13 -13.24 -5.26
N ASP A 423 29.59 -12.12 -4.71
CA ASP A 423 29.81 -11.93 -3.27
C ASP A 423 28.58 -11.27 -2.64
N VAL A 424 27.79 -12.04 -1.89
CA VAL A 424 26.57 -11.57 -1.22
C VAL A 424 26.81 -10.35 -0.35
N TYR A 425 27.94 -10.25 0.34
CA TYR A 425 28.23 -9.13 1.23
C TYR A 425 28.56 -7.85 0.46
N GLU A 426 29.20 -7.94 -0.70
CA GLU A 426 29.39 -6.78 -1.60
C GLU A 426 28.06 -6.36 -2.24
N GLU A 427 27.25 -7.32 -2.67
CA GLU A 427 25.93 -7.04 -3.27
C GLU A 427 24.99 -6.34 -2.29
N ILE A 428 24.95 -6.77 -1.03
CA ILE A 428 24.19 -6.09 0.03
C ILE A 428 24.73 -4.68 0.26
N ARG A 429 26.05 -4.50 0.36
CA ARG A 429 26.67 -3.17 0.55
C ARG A 429 26.39 -2.20 -0.59
N ASN A 430 26.23 -2.69 -1.81
CA ASN A 430 25.90 -1.88 -2.98
C ASN A 430 24.40 -1.85 -3.31
N HIS A 431 23.53 -2.35 -2.42
CA HIS A 431 22.07 -2.42 -2.64
C HIS A 431 21.68 -3.11 -3.96
N ASN A 432 22.39 -4.18 -4.30
CA ASN A 432 22.29 -4.89 -5.57
C ASN A 432 21.60 -6.26 -5.47
N SER A 433 20.67 -6.39 -4.51
CA SER A 433 20.02 -7.67 -4.18
C SER A 433 19.25 -8.32 -5.33
N PHE A 434 18.75 -7.53 -6.29
CA PHE A 434 18.03 -8.06 -7.45
C PHE A 434 18.90 -8.98 -8.31
N HIS A 435 20.12 -8.55 -8.61
CA HIS A 435 21.00 -9.32 -9.50
C HIS A 435 21.53 -10.58 -8.82
N ALA A 436 21.84 -10.52 -7.52
CA ALA A 436 22.21 -11.68 -6.72
C ALA A 436 21.10 -12.75 -6.72
N LEU A 437 19.88 -12.37 -6.36
CA LEU A 437 18.75 -13.31 -6.33
C LEU A 437 18.33 -13.78 -7.73
N LYS A 438 18.46 -12.92 -8.75
CA LYS A 438 18.20 -13.30 -10.15
C LYS A 438 19.14 -14.40 -10.62
N ALA A 439 20.44 -14.31 -10.29
CA ALA A 439 21.42 -15.33 -10.64
C ALA A 439 21.10 -16.69 -10.01
N LEU A 440 20.46 -16.69 -8.84
CA LEU A 440 20.01 -17.89 -8.14
C LEU A 440 18.63 -18.40 -8.59
N GLY A 441 17.88 -17.60 -9.37
CA GLY A 441 16.50 -17.90 -9.73
C GLY A 441 15.49 -17.69 -8.59
N ASP A 442 15.85 -16.90 -7.58
CA ASP A 442 15.14 -16.74 -6.31
C ASP A 442 14.26 -15.47 -6.21
N ASN A 443 14.18 -14.68 -7.28
CA ASN A 443 13.27 -13.53 -7.36
C ASN A 443 11.82 -13.96 -7.55
N PHE A 444 10.89 -13.27 -6.93
CA PHE A 444 9.46 -13.45 -7.19
C PHE A 444 9.01 -12.64 -8.40
N ILE A 445 8.45 -13.29 -9.41
CA ILE A 445 7.87 -12.61 -10.58
C ILE A 445 6.35 -12.67 -10.48
N THR A 446 5.72 -11.49 -10.47
CA THR A 446 4.26 -11.40 -10.30
C THR A 446 3.55 -10.46 -11.26
N GLY A 447 4.27 -9.48 -11.83
CA GLY A 447 3.71 -8.39 -12.62
C GLY A 447 2.99 -7.34 -11.77
N ALA A 448 2.60 -6.22 -12.37
CA ALA A 448 1.82 -5.19 -11.68
C ALA A 448 0.44 -5.72 -11.27
N ARG A 449 0.09 -5.63 -9.99
CA ARG A 449 -1.13 -6.26 -9.44
C ARG A 449 -2.32 -5.32 -9.26
N GLY A 450 -2.10 -4.01 -9.34
CA GLY A 450 -3.13 -3.01 -9.05
C GLY A 450 -3.66 -3.13 -7.62
N THR A 451 -2.79 -3.46 -6.67
CA THR A 451 -3.06 -3.53 -5.23
C THR A 451 -1.88 -2.92 -4.48
N ASN A 452 -2.06 -2.50 -3.22
CA ASN A 452 -0.96 -2.19 -2.31
C ASN A 452 -1.44 -2.24 -0.85
N VAL A 453 -0.93 -3.20 -0.10
CA VAL A 453 -1.01 -3.33 1.37
C VAL A 453 0.37 -3.60 1.96
N ARG A 454 1.42 -3.10 1.29
CA ARG A 454 2.82 -3.25 1.67
C ARG A 454 3.31 -4.70 1.56
N ASP A 455 4.19 -5.12 2.46
CA ASP A 455 4.92 -6.38 2.36
C ASP A 455 4.30 -7.49 3.22
N LEU A 456 4.50 -8.73 2.77
CA LEU A 456 4.35 -9.94 3.57
C LEU A 456 5.70 -10.64 3.69
N ARG A 457 6.15 -10.84 4.93
CA ARG A 457 7.33 -11.63 5.28
C ARG A 457 6.89 -12.92 5.94
N VAL A 458 7.48 -14.02 5.49
CA VAL A 458 7.21 -15.39 5.96
C VAL A 458 8.53 -16.03 6.29
N ILE A 459 8.72 -16.38 7.57
CA ILE A 459 9.88 -17.16 8.02
C ILE A 459 9.34 -18.48 8.53
N TYR A 460 9.56 -19.53 7.76
CA TYR A 460 9.13 -20.87 8.09
C TYR A 460 10.27 -21.61 8.79
N ILE A 461 9.96 -22.20 9.96
CA ILE A 461 10.86 -23.05 10.71
C ILE A 461 10.25 -24.45 10.76
N GLU A 462 10.91 -25.38 10.10
CA GLU A 462 10.55 -26.79 10.02
C GLU A 462 10.85 -27.54 11.31
N LYS A 463 10.22 -28.71 11.44
CA LYS A 463 10.49 -29.64 12.52
C LYS A 463 11.75 -30.45 12.16
N LYS A 464 12.72 -30.49 13.06
CA LYS A 464 13.87 -31.42 13.01
C LYS A 464 13.45 -32.87 12.91
#